data_AF-A0A7K4DQE5-F1
#
_entry.id   AF-A0A7K4DQE5-F1
#
_cell.length_a   1.000
_cell.length_b   1.000
_cell.length_c   1.000
_cell.angle_alpha   90.00
_cell.angle_beta   90.00
_cell.angle_gamma   90.00
#
_symmetry.space_group_name_H-M   'P 1'
#
loop_
_entity.id
_entity.type
_entity.pdbx_description
1 polymer ?
#
loop_
_entity_poly.entity_id
_entity_poly.type
_entity_poly.pdbx_seq_one_letter_code
_entity_poly.pdbx_strand_id
1 'polypeptide(L)' 'MTDAFLEQMNISVVPYGRYDAIKAAHSAMGNLDFAENARDYSIGATALQLNGKLVTYNVKHFKWMENVAIPDKIMDSMFD' A
#
# COMPACT_ATOMS: atom_id res chain seq x y z
N MET A 1 16.24 -12.92 12.42
CA MET A 1 16.77 -13.34 11.09
C MET A 1 16.00 -12.67 9.96
N THR A 2 14.68 -12.56 10.05
CA THR A 2 13.84 -11.81 9.10
C THR A 2 14.28 -10.35 8.94
N ASP A 3 14.57 -9.65 10.04
CA ASP A 3 14.90 -8.22 9.97
C ASP A 3 16.21 -7.95 9.21
N ALA A 4 17.26 -8.74 9.46
CA ALA A 4 18.54 -8.62 8.75
C ALA A 4 18.41 -8.94 7.24
N PHE A 5 17.54 -9.88 6.87
CA PHE A 5 17.26 -10.18 5.46
C PHE A 5 16.55 -9.02 4.76
N LEU A 6 15.54 -8.43 5.41
CA LEU A 6 14.81 -7.28 4.86
C LEU A 6 15.71 -6.05 4.74
N GLU A 7 16.56 -5.81 5.74
CA GLU A 7 17.54 -4.72 5.73
C GLU A 7 18.54 -4.85 4.57
N GLN A 8 19.05 -6.06 4.31
CA GLN A 8 19.93 -6.32 3.15
C GLN A 8 19.25 -6.05 1.81
N MET A 9 17.92 -6.19 1.73
CA MET A 9 17.12 -5.88 0.54
C MET A 9 16.66 -4.42 0.50
N ASN A 10 17.11 -3.57 1.42
CA ASN A 10 16.66 -2.19 1.58
C ASN A 10 15.14 -2.08 1.79
N ILE A 11 14.54 -3.07 2.46
CA ILE A 11 13.12 -3.10 2.81
C ILE A 11 12.96 -2.62 4.25
N SER A 12 12.18 -1.55 4.42
CA SER A 12 11.81 -1.03 5.74
C SER A 12 10.43 -1.56 6.16
N VAL A 13 10.36 -2.18 7.34
CA VAL A 13 9.09 -2.56 7.97
C VAL A 13 8.54 -1.35 8.71
N VAL A 14 7.34 -0.91 8.33
CA VAL A 14 6.68 0.23 8.96
C VAL A 14 5.60 -0.24 9.94
N PRO A 15 5.54 0.32 11.16
CA PRO A 15 4.48 -0.02 12.10
C PRO A 15 3.14 0.56 11.62
N TYR A 16 2.08 -0.22 11.76
CA TYR A 16 0.71 0.25 11.51
C TYR A 16 0.14 0.90 12.77
N GLY A 17 -0.20 2.18 12.69
CA GLY A 17 -0.61 2.98 13.83
C GLY A 17 -2.04 3.53 13.73
N ARG A 18 -2.38 4.35 14.72
CA ARG A 18 -3.69 5.02 14.82
C ARG A 18 -4.01 5.85 13.58
N TYR A 19 -3.03 6.57 13.03
CA TYR A 19 -3.26 7.44 11.87
C TYR A 19 -3.54 6.64 10.60
N ASP A 20 -2.86 5.51 10.41
CA ASP A 20 -3.13 4.59 9.32
C ASP A 20 -4.53 4.00 9.43
N ALA A 21 -4.95 3.62 10.64
CA ALA A 21 -6.31 3.13 10.91
C ALA A 21 -7.40 4.17 10.61
N ILE A 22 -7.18 5.44 10.98
CA ILE A 22 -8.11 6.53 10.64
C ILE A 22 -8.20 6.72 9.12
N LYS A 23 -7.05 6.73 8.43
CA LYS A 23 -7.02 6.84 6.97
C LYS A 23 -7.72 5.67 6.30
N ALA A 24 -7.47 4.44 6.75
CA ALA A 24 -8.10 3.22 6.22
C ALA A 24 -9.63 3.29 6.34
N ALA A 25 -10.13 3.70 7.52
CA ALA A 25 -11.56 3.88 7.74
C ALA A 25 -12.15 4.96 6.83
N HIS A 26 -11.49 6.11 6.70
CA HIS A 26 -11.95 7.18 5.81
C HIS A 26 -11.97 6.75 4.34
N SER A 27 -10.94 6.06 3.87
CA SER A 27 -10.83 5.58 2.50
C SER A 27 -11.89 4.54 2.13
N ALA A 28 -12.42 3.82 3.11
CA ALA A 28 -13.50 2.88 2.90
C ALA A 28 -14.89 3.54 2.85
N MET A 29 -15.01 4.78 3.34
CA MET A 29 -16.24 5.56 3.21
C MET A 29 -16.46 5.90 1.74
N GLY A 30 -17.36 5.18 1.08
CA GLY A 30 -17.70 5.35 -0.34
C GLY A 30 -17.68 4.04 -1.14
N ASN A 31 -16.87 3.07 -0.74
CA ASN A 31 -16.84 1.73 -1.35
C ASN A 31 -17.69 0.72 -0.57
N LEU A 32 -17.90 0.95 0.73
CA LEU A 32 -18.75 0.14 1.63
C LEU A 32 -18.42 -1.36 1.67
N ASP A 33 -17.15 -1.71 1.47
CA ASP A 33 -16.64 -3.10 1.38
C ASP A 33 -15.52 -3.38 2.40
N PHE A 34 -15.39 -2.54 3.44
CA PHE A 34 -14.29 -2.60 4.40
C PHE A 34 -14.10 -3.98 5.05
N ALA A 35 -15.20 -4.66 5.40
CA ALA A 35 -15.14 -5.95 6.07
C ALA A 35 -14.40 -7.03 5.24
N GLU A 36 -14.51 -6.97 3.91
CA GLU A 36 -13.87 -7.91 2.99
C GLU A 36 -12.45 -7.47 2.62
N ASN A 37 -12.19 -6.16 2.63
CA ASN A 37 -10.96 -5.55 2.11
C ASN A 37 -10.14 -4.79 3.17
N ALA A 38 -10.33 -5.06 4.46
CA ALA A 38 -9.68 -4.33 5.56
C ALA A 38 -8.16 -4.27 5.45
N ARG A 39 -7.53 -5.35 4.97
CA ARG A 39 -6.08 -5.42 4.74
C ARG A 39 -5.64 -4.45 3.63
N ASP A 40 -6.37 -4.43 2.52
CA ASP A 40 -6.06 -3.55 1.39
C ASP A 40 -6.22 -2.09 1.83
N TYR A 41 -7.28 -1.74 2.56
CA TYR A 41 -7.41 -0.41 3.15
C TYR A 41 -6.25 -0.06 4.09
N SER A 42 -5.79 -0.99 4.91
CA SER A 42 -4.65 -0.78 5.82
C SER A 42 -3.34 -0.52 5.06
N ILE A 43 -3.07 -1.32 4.02
CA ILE A 43 -1.88 -1.17 3.16
C ILE A 43 -1.93 0.17 2.41
N GLY A 44 -3.07 0.47 1.79
CA GLY A 44 -3.26 1.70 1.02
C GLY A 44 -3.16 2.94 1.91
N ALA A 45 -3.76 2.92 3.09
CA ALA A 45 -3.67 4.00 4.07
C ALA A 45 -2.23 4.24 4.54
N THR A 46 -1.48 3.16 4.77
CA THR A 46 -0.05 3.24 5.12
C THR A 46 0.75 3.88 3.98
N ALA A 47 0.50 3.48 2.72
CA ALA A 47 1.13 4.09 1.56
C ALA A 47 0.82 5.60 1.46
N LEU A 48 -0.44 6.00 1.68
CA LEU A 48 -0.83 7.41 1.74
C LEU A 48 -0.19 8.16 2.91
N GLN A 49 0.07 7.51 4.03
CA GLN A 49 0.73 8.12 5.19
C GLN A 49 2.21 8.37 4.93
N LEU A 50 2.86 7.48 4.18
CA LEU A 50 4.26 7.59 3.79
C LEU A 50 4.48 8.49 2.56
N ASN A 51 3.41 9.04 1.97
CA ASN A 51 3.45 9.64 0.62
C ASN A 51 4.08 8.72 -0.43
N GLY A 52 3.89 7.41 -0.25
CA GLY A 52 4.47 6.36 -1.10
C GLY A 52 3.60 6.06 -2.32
N LYS A 53 4.22 5.48 -3.34
CA LYS A 53 3.54 4.84 -4.46
C LYS A 53 3.20 3.40 -4.08
N LEU A 54 1.93 3.01 -4.20
CA LEU A 54 1.53 1.63 -3.97
C LEU A 54 1.82 0.81 -5.23
N VAL A 55 2.58 -0.27 -5.07
CA VAL A 55 2.93 -1.17 -6.17
C VAL A 55 2.23 -2.51 -5.94
N THR A 56 1.32 -2.90 -6.85
CA THR A 56 0.51 -4.12 -6.70
C THR A 56 -0.09 -4.60 -8.01
N TYR A 57 -0.33 -5.90 -8.14
CA TYR A 57 -1.19 -6.44 -9.19
C TYR A 57 -2.69 -6.34 -8.82
N ASN A 58 -3.03 -6.10 -7.55
CA ASN A 58 -4.41 -6.06 -7.07
C ASN A 58 -5.09 -4.68 -7.29
N VAL A 59 -4.84 -4.03 -8.42
CA VAL A 59 -5.21 -2.62 -8.67
C VAL A 59 -6.71 -2.35 -8.45
N LYS A 60 -7.58 -3.34 -8.73
CA LYS A 60 -9.03 -3.21 -8.58
C LYS A 60 -9.45 -2.81 -7.16
N HIS A 61 -8.77 -3.31 -6.13
CA HIS A 61 -9.11 -3.05 -4.72
C HIS A 61 -8.55 -1.71 -4.20
N PHE A 62 -7.73 -1.04 -5.02
CA PHE A 62 -7.11 0.25 -4.71
C PHE A 62 -7.57 1.37 -5.64
N LYS A 63 -8.72 1.21 -6.32
CA LYS A 63 -9.29 2.24 -7.22
C LYS A 63 -9.58 3.58 -6.54
N TRP A 64 -9.68 3.59 -5.22
CA TRP A 64 -9.85 4.79 -4.40
C TRP A 64 -8.54 5.56 -4.18
N MET A 65 -7.40 5.05 -4.65
CA MET A 65 -6.09 5.70 -4.60
C MET A 65 -5.65 6.18 -5.98
N GLU A 66 -5.04 7.36 -6.02
CA GLU A 66 -4.50 7.93 -7.27
C GLU A 66 -3.09 7.43 -7.60
N ASN A 67 -2.27 7.11 -6.59
CA ASN A 67 -0.84 6.76 -6.76
C ASN A 67 -0.59 5.24 -6.69
N VAL A 68 -1.18 4.50 -7.63
CA VAL A 68 -1.03 3.04 -7.74
C VAL A 68 -0.35 2.67 -9.06
N ALA A 69 0.63 1.77 -9.00
CA ALA A 69 1.33 1.23 -10.16
C ALA A 69 1.38 -0.31 -10.14
N ILE A 70 1.49 -0.89 -11.33
CA ILE A 70 1.71 -2.33 -11.52
C ILE A 70 3.23 -2.58 -11.54
N PRO A 71 3.73 -3.65 -10.90
CA PRO A 71 5.16 -3.98 -10.88
C PRO A 71 5.82 -3.93 -12.26
N ASP A 72 5.24 -4.59 -13.27
CA ASP A 72 5.82 -4.68 -14.62
C ASP A 72 6.14 -3.29 -15.20
N LYS A 73 5.21 -2.33 -15.04
CA LYS A 73 5.41 -0.95 -15.52
C LYS A 73 6.55 -0.22 -14.82
N ILE A 74 6.82 -0.54 -13.55
CA ILE A 74 7.96 0.05 -12.83
C ILE A 74 9.25 -0.60 -13.32
N MET A 75 9.26 -1.92 -13.47
CA MET A 75 10.44 -2.65 -13.94
C MET A 75 10.85 -2.19 -15.33
N ASP A 76 9.91 -2.05 -16.27
CA ASP A 76 10.21 -1.56 -17.62
C ASP A 76 10.89 -0.18 -17.58
N SER A 77 10.37 0.74 -16.75
CA SER A 77 10.93 2.10 -16.60
C SER A 77 12.31 2.16 -15.92
N MET A 78 12.82 1.06 -15.37
CA MET A 78 14.16 1.00 -14.76
C MET A 78 15.25 0.63 -15.76
N PHE A 79 14.87 0.16 -16.95
CA PHE A 79 15.80 -0.27 -18.00
C PHE A 79 15.80 0.67 -19.23
N ASP A 80 15.01 1.75 -19.17
CA ASP A 80 15.02 2.89 -20.12
C ASP A 80 15.97 4.01 -19.65
#